data_AF-A0A1W9XCA2-F1
#
_entry.id   AF-A0A1W9XCA2-F1
#
_cell.length_a   1.000
_cell.length_b   1.000
_cell.length_c   1.000
_cell.angle_alpha   90.00
_cell.angle_beta   90.00
_cell.angle_gamma   90.00
#
_symmetry.space_group_name_H-M   'P 1'
#
loop_
_entity.id
_entity.type
_entity.pdbx_description
1 polymer ?
#
loop_
_entity_poly.entity_id
_entity_poly.type
_entity_poly.pdbx_seq_one_letter_code
_entity_poly.pdbx_strand_id
1 'polypeptide(L)'
;ALGHCEGLSFAGYNDWRLPNREELRSIADYGTYNPATDTGYFPDTRSSGYWSSTTYASNKDDAWFVSFDLGRGDNSGNKSNSRYVRAVRTVLPSHTLTTPTIMA
;
A
#
# COMPACT_ATOMS: atom_id res chain seq x y z
N ALA A 1 -2.43 11.60 2.98
CA ALA A 1 -1.99 10.27 2.53
C ALA A 1 -2.32 10.03 1.05
N LEU A 2 -3.61 9.93 0.68
CA LEU A 2 -4.03 9.66 -0.70
C LEU A 2 -3.41 10.61 -1.74
N GLY A 3 -3.67 11.92 -1.60
CA GLY A 3 -3.13 12.92 -2.53
C GLY A 3 -1.60 13.03 -2.53
N HIS A 4 -0.91 12.57 -1.48
CA HIS A 4 0.55 12.51 -1.48
C HIS A 4 1.06 11.38 -2.39
N CYS A 5 0.43 10.21 -2.33
CA CYS A 5 0.80 9.09 -3.22
C CYS A 5 0.43 9.39 -4.68
N GLU A 6 -0.77 9.93 -4.93
CA GLU A 6 -1.26 10.24 -6.29
C GLU A 6 -0.50 11.40 -6.96
N GLY A 7 0.09 12.30 -6.17
CA GLY A 7 0.93 13.38 -6.67
C GLY A 7 2.42 13.01 -6.82
N LEU A 8 2.82 11.78 -6.49
CA LEU A 8 4.22 11.39 -6.45
C LEU A 8 4.76 11.18 -7.88
N SER A 9 5.90 11.82 -8.20
CA SER A 9 6.71 11.51 -9.38
C SER A 9 8.06 10.98 -8.91
N PHE A 10 8.22 9.66 -8.97
CA PHE A 10 9.38 8.97 -8.38
C PHE A 10 9.83 7.80 -9.25
N ALA A 11 11.15 7.63 -9.36
CA ALA A 11 11.80 6.57 -10.16
C ALA A 11 11.31 6.49 -11.63
N GLY A 12 10.93 7.63 -12.21
CA GLY A 12 10.41 7.71 -13.59
C GLY A 12 8.92 7.38 -13.75
N TYR A 13 8.21 7.18 -12.63
CA TYR A 13 6.79 6.80 -12.62
C TYR A 13 5.94 7.86 -11.90
N ASN A 14 4.69 8.01 -12.36
CA ASN A 14 3.67 8.91 -11.81
C ASN A 14 2.30 8.23 -11.59
N ASP A 15 2.26 6.90 -11.73
CA ASP A 15 1.09 6.03 -11.51
C ASP A 15 1.05 5.47 -10.07
N TRP A 16 1.63 6.21 -9.13
CA TRP A 16 1.68 5.85 -7.73
C TRP A 16 0.31 6.05 -7.07
N ARG A 17 -0.08 5.09 -6.22
CA ARG A 17 -1.31 5.13 -5.43
C ARG A 17 -1.06 4.71 -3.99
N LEU A 18 -2.00 5.05 -3.13
CA LEU A 18 -2.03 4.53 -1.76
C LEU A 18 -2.43 3.04 -1.81
N PRO A 19 -1.69 2.14 -1.13
CA PRO A 19 -2.00 0.71 -1.14
C PRO A 19 -3.31 0.44 -0.44
N ASN A 20 -4.02 -0.63 -0.83
CA ASN A 20 -5.14 -1.12 -0.06
C ASN A 20 -4.66 -1.89 1.19
N ARG A 21 -5.59 -2.21 2.10
CA ARG A 21 -5.25 -2.90 3.35
C ARG A 21 -4.56 -4.25 3.10
N GLU A 22 -5.03 -5.03 2.13
CA GLU A 22 -4.50 -6.37 1.86
C GLU A 22 -3.08 -6.33 1.29
N GLU A 23 -2.76 -5.34 0.45
CA GLU A 23 -1.39 -5.11 -0.07
C GLU A 23 -0.40 -4.77 1.05
N LEU A 24 -0.81 -3.98 2.04
CA LEU A 24 0.02 -3.72 3.21
C LEU A 24 0.16 -4.97 4.10
N ARG A 25 -0.92 -5.74 4.27
CA ARG A 25 -0.89 -6.98 5.04
C ARG A 25 0.01 -8.03 4.42
N SER A 26 0.10 -8.11 3.09
CA SER A 26 0.91 -9.12 2.40
C SER A 26 2.42 -8.91 2.57
N ILE A 27 2.84 -7.71 3.00
CA ILE A 27 4.26 -7.40 3.28
C ILE A 27 4.56 -7.36 4.78
N ALA A 28 3.56 -7.54 5.64
CA ALA A 28 3.75 -7.64 7.07
C ALA A 28 4.26 -9.04 7.43
N ASP A 29 5.31 -9.10 8.24
CA ASP A 29 5.83 -10.35 8.80
C ASP A 29 5.41 -10.45 10.27
N TYR A 30 4.50 -11.38 10.55
CA TYR A 30 3.92 -11.56 11.88
C TYR A 30 4.86 -12.31 12.85
N GLY A 31 6.02 -12.78 12.37
CA GLY A 31 7.07 -13.40 13.18
C GLY A 31 8.14 -12.42 13.67
N THR A 32 8.15 -11.19 13.16
CA THR A 32 9.12 -10.14 13.51
C THR A 32 8.45 -8.92 14.11
N TYR A 33 9.25 -8.05 14.71
CA TYR A 33 8.79 -6.80 15.33
C TYR A 33 9.89 -5.74 15.17
N ASN A 34 9.49 -4.47 15.15
CA ASN A 34 10.39 -3.32 15.05
C ASN A 34 11.45 -3.34 13.92
N PRO A 35 11.09 -3.31 12.63
CA PRO A 35 9.74 -3.38 12.08
C PRO A 35 9.31 -4.81 11.76
N ALA A 36 8.01 -5.05 11.75
CA ALA A 36 7.40 -6.33 11.43
C ALA A 36 7.29 -6.57 9.91
N THR A 37 8.43 -6.65 9.23
CA THR A 37 8.54 -6.89 7.79
C THR A 37 9.93 -7.40 7.45
N ASP A 38 10.13 -7.86 6.21
CA ASP A 38 11.46 -8.18 5.69
C ASP A 38 12.23 -6.90 5.38
N THR A 39 13.17 -6.53 6.25
CA THR A 39 14.02 -5.34 6.10
C THR A 39 15.08 -5.49 5.01
N GLY A 40 15.34 -6.70 4.50
CA GLY A 40 16.17 -6.92 3.33
C GLY A 40 15.50 -6.42 2.05
N TYR A 41 14.19 -6.60 1.93
CA TYR A 41 13.40 -6.07 0.81
C TYR A 41 12.86 -4.66 1.05
N PHE A 42 12.53 -4.32 2.29
CA PHE A 42 11.94 -3.04 2.68
C PHE A 42 12.77 -2.30 3.74
N PRO A 43 14.01 -1.89 3.42
CA PRO A 43 14.97 -1.37 4.40
C PRO A 43 14.52 -0.08 5.08
N ASP A 44 13.73 0.76 4.39
CA ASP A 44 13.25 2.03 4.93
C ASP A 44 11.93 1.92 5.72
N THR A 45 11.50 0.70 6.07
CA THR A 45 10.29 0.53 6.88
C THR A 45 10.52 1.00 8.30
N ARG A 46 9.85 2.10 8.67
CA ARG A 46 9.74 2.52 10.06
C ARG A 46 8.74 1.65 10.81
N SER A 47 9.06 1.30 12.05
CA SER A 47 8.09 0.80 13.04
C SER A 47 7.04 1.89 13.28
N SER A 48 5.91 1.79 12.59
CA SER A 48 4.77 2.70 12.75
C SER A 48 3.53 2.18 12.03
N GLY A 49 2.43 2.93 12.11
CA GLY A 49 1.23 2.72 11.29
C GLY A 49 1.37 3.30 9.88
N TYR A 50 0.89 2.55 8.88
CA TYR A 50 0.88 2.95 7.46
C TYR A 50 -0.54 2.96 6.94
N TRP A 51 -0.96 4.11 6.41
CA TRP A 51 -2.31 4.28 5.88
C TRP A 51 -2.56 3.38 4.68
N SER A 52 -3.74 2.75 4.65
CA SER A 52 -4.30 2.13 3.45
C SER A 52 -5.37 3.02 2.81
N SER A 53 -5.70 2.74 1.55
CA SER A 53 -6.82 3.33 0.82
C SER A 53 -8.18 2.74 1.23
N THR A 54 -8.21 1.73 2.09
CA THR A 54 -9.44 1.04 2.49
C THR A 54 -10.14 1.82 3.61
N THR A 55 -11.31 2.39 3.33
CA THR A 55 -12.14 3.07 4.33
C THR A 55 -12.71 2.06 5.33
N TYR A 56 -12.82 2.44 6.61
CA TYR A 56 -13.44 1.61 7.62
C TYR A 56 -14.97 1.60 7.44
N ALA A 57 -15.57 0.41 7.31
CA ALA A 57 -16.98 0.29 6.94
C ALA A 57 -17.94 0.87 7.99
N SER A 58 -17.60 0.72 9.28
CA SER A 58 -18.44 1.18 10.40
C SER A 58 -18.34 2.69 10.64
N ASN A 59 -17.25 3.34 10.21
CA ASN A 59 -17.07 4.78 10.31
C ASN A 59 -16.28 5.32 9.11
N LYS A 60 -16.95 6.09 8.25
CA LYS A 60 -16.37 6.61 7.00
C LYS A 60 -15.30 7.69 7.23
N ASP A 61 -15.25 8.28 8.41
CA ASP A 61 -14.19 9.22 8.81
C ASP A 61 -12.89 8.50 9.12
N ASP A 62 -12.94 7.18 9.31
CA ASP A 62 -11.79 6.33 9.56
C ASP A 62 -11.34 5.57 8.31
N ALA A 63 -10.06 5.22 8.27
CA ALA A 63 -9.48 4.29 7.31
C ALA A 63 -8.72 3.18 8.04
N TRP A 64 -8.51 2.06 7.37
CA TRP A 64 -7.60 1.02 7.86
C TRP A 64 -6.14 1.46 7.70
N PHE A 65 -5.32 1.07 8.66
CA PHE A 65 -3.87 1.12 8.59
C PHE A 65 -3.28 -0.18 9.13
N VAL A 66 -2.09 -0.51 8.65
CA VAL A 66 -1.29 -1.65 9.14
C VAL A 66 -0.15 -1.10 9.98
N SER A 67 0.02 -1.63 11.20
CA SER A 67 1.18 -1.31 12.04
C SER A 67 2.31 -2.28 11.74
N PHE A 68 3.50 -1.73 11.56
CA PHE A 68 4.76 -2.50 11.48
C PHE A 68 5.52 -2.44 12.81
N ASP A 69 4.94 -1.94 13.90
CA ASP A 69 5.56 -1.94 15.24
C ASP A 69 5.54 -3.35 15.84
N LEU A 70 4.35 -3.93 15.82
CA LEU A 70 4.05 -5.29 16.21
C LEU A 70 3.49 -5.94 14.95
N GLY A 71 4.02 -7.09 14.54
CA GLY A 71 3.53 -7.82 13.37
C GLY A 71 2.16 -8.42 13.63
N ARG A 72 1.15 -7.64 14.02
CA ARG A 72 -0.23 -8.05 14.29
C ARG A 72 -1.18 -6.86 14.28
N GLY A 73 -2.30 -7.03 13.57
CA GLY A 73 -3.53 -6.27 13.78
C GLY A 73 -3.84 -5.23 12.71
N ASP A 74 -5.01 -5.40 12.07
CA ASP A 74 -5.63 -4.34 11.28
C ASP A 74 -6.20 -3.30 12.25
N ASN A 75 -5.78 -2.04 12.11
CA ASN A 75 -6.25 -0.96 12.96
C ASN A 75 -7.02 0.05 12.12
N SER A 76 -8.03 0.70 12.71
CA SER A 76 -8.71 1.84 12.09
C SER A 76 -8.37 3.12 12.83
N GLY A 77 -8.42 4.24 12.13
CA GLY A 77 -8.30 5.54 12.77
C GLY A 77 -8.70 6.67 11.84
N ASN A 78 -8.92 7.84 12.44
CA ASN A 78 -9.43 9.01 11.71
C ASN A 78 -8.47 9.42 10.58
N LYS A 79 -9.04 9.66 9.40
CA LYS A 79 -8.32 10.06 8.17
C LYS A 79 -7.55 11.38 8.32
N SER A 80 -7.90 12.22 9.30
CA SER A 80 -7.17 13.45 9.62
C SER A 80 -5.85 13.20 10.36
N ASN A 81 -5.63 12.00 10.92
CA ASN A 81 -4.42 11.69 11.67
C ASN A 81 -3.22 11.48 10.73
N SER A 82 -2.06 11.98 11.14
CA SER A 82 -0.79 11.71 10.47
C SER A 82 -0.35 10.26 10.67
N ARG A 83 -0.02 9.58 9.57
CA ARG A 83 0.65 8.27 9.54
C ARG A 83 1.51 8.17 8.27
N TYR A 84 2.39 7.17 8.26
CA TYR A 84 3.24 6.90 7.11
C TYR A 84 2.45 6.33 5.94
N VAL A 85 3.07 6.36 4.76
CA VAL A 85 2.54 5.76 3.55
C VAL A 85 3.66 5.00 2.84
N ARG A 86 3.31 3.91 2.18
CA ARG A 86 4.19 3.17 1.26
C ARG A 86 3.47 3.11 -0.07
N ALA A 87 3.77 4.05 -0.97
CA ALA A 87 3.09 4.12 -2.26
C ALA A 87 3.36 2.84 -3.06
N VAL A 88 2.34 2.39 -3.79
CA VAL A 88 2.43 1.23 -4.70
C VAL A 88 1.97 1.65 -6.09
N ARG A 89 2.38 0.88 -7.09
CA ARG A 89 1.92 1.05 -8.47
C ARG A 89 1.37 -0.27 -8.98
N THR A 90 0.36 -0.21 -9.85
CA THR A 90 -0.15 -1.40 -10.51
C THR A 90 0.71 -1.67 -11.74
N VAL A 91 1.44 -2.79 -11.75
CA VAL A 91 2.17 -3.21 -12.94
C VAL A 91 1.18 -3.89 -13.87
N LEU A 92 0.72 -3.17 -14.89
CA LEU A 92 -0.01 -3.81 -15.99
C LEU A 92 1.00 -4.64 -16.80
N PRO A 93 0.70 -5.92 -17.11
CA PRO A 93 1.55 -6.70 -17.98
C PRO A 93 1.62 -6.03 -19.35
N SER A 94 2.81 -5.59 -19.73
CA SER A 94 3.08 -5.04 -21.05
C SER A 94 3.20 -6.17 -22.08
N HIS A 95 2.08 -6.79 -22.50
CA HIS A 95 2.01 -7.51 -23.78
C HIS A 95 0.58 -7.62 -24.35
N THR A 96 0.29 -6.73 -25.30
CA THR A 96 -0.43 -6.91 -26.58
C THR A 96 -1.73 -7.73 -26.64
N LEU A 97 -2.87 -7.03 -26.79
CA LEU A 97 -4.01 -7.54 -27.55
C LEU A 97 -3.63 -7.58 -29.05
N THR A 98 -2.91 -8.59 -29.50
CA THR A 98 -2.97 -9.00 -30.91
C THR A 98 -4.05 -10.05 -31.04
N THR A 99 -5.29 -9.59 -31.25
CA THR A 99 -6.32 -10.40 -31.88
C THR A 99 -5.78 -10.88 -33.23
N PRO A 100 -5.70 -12.19 -33.52
CA PRO A 100 -5.39 -12.62 -34.87
C PRO A 100 -6.56 -12.22 -35.77
N THR A 101 -6.37 -11.20 -36.60
CA THR A 101 -7.22 -10.99 -37.78
C THR A 101 -7.04 -12.22 -38.66
N ILE A 102 -8.02 -13.13 -38.62
CA ILE A 102 -8.18 -14.13 -39.68
C ILE A 102 -8.53 -13.33 -40.93
N MET A 103 -7.55 -13.12 -41.81
CA MET A 103 -7.81 -12.75 -43.19
C MET A 103 -8.31 -14.01 -43.89
N ALA A 104 -9.58 -14.00 -44.28
CA ALA A 104 -10.17 -14.95 -45.22
C ALA A 104 -9.73 -14.61 -46.66
#